data_AF-A0AAU7U8J2-F1
#
_entry.id   AF-A0AAU7U8J2-F1
#
_cell.length_a   1.000
_cell.length_b   1.000
_cell.length_c   1.000
_cell.angle_alpha   90.00
_cell.angle_beta   90.00
_cell.angle_gamma   90.00
#
_symmetry.space_group_name_H-M   'P 1'
#
loop_
_entity.id
_entity.type
_entity.pdbx_description
1 polymer ?
#
loop_
_entity_poly.entity_id
_entity_poly.type
_entity_poly.pdbx_seq_one_letter_code
_entity_poly.pdbx_strand_id
1 'polypeptide(L)'
;MTKTTATLETFDFLELLVMLAEGRRTGVLRVFREHEFQAWLRDGRIMHLQFGELVGVPALVALLSDPRGHFNFDENLLHPAPLMDHQMEDVALEALASLPVPDLVLQGPARIAAPERVARMSWSLREENVLREVAAGTPLSQLSQDPQARQLLGRLARLGLLVARRSRVARLTVAMTHEVQGVGVVNESILRRWREDVGKHVSHVAVRDTVGEVHSVPVVGSASAAALLLLPPELMLRTQMHAGDAVLVRPL
;
A
#
# COMPACT_ATOMS: atom_id res chain seq x y z
N MET A 1 2.36 26.04 -30.01
CA MET A 1 1.97 24.91 -29.14
C MET A 1 2.14 25.38 -27.71
N THR A 2 1.05 25.46 -26.96
CA THR A 2 1.02 25.91 -25.56
C THR A 2 1.79 24.89 -24.71
N LYS A 3 3.00 25.23 -24.27
CA LYS A 3 3.75 24.47 -23.27
C LYS A 3 3.03 24.65 -21.93
N THR A 4 2.19 23.70 -21.57
CA THR A 4 1.60 23.63 -20.23
C THR A 4 2.71 23.22 -19.26
N THR A 5 3.37 24.18 -18.62
CA THR A 5 4.42 23.92 -17.64
C THR A 5 3.77 23.45 -16.33
N ALA A 6 3.83 22.16 -16.05
CA ALA A 6 3.43 21.59 -14.76
C ALA A 6 4.56 21.74 -13.73
N THR A 7 4.20 21.79 -12.44
CA THR A 7 5.13 22.11 -11.34
C THR A 7 5.28 20.95 -10.36
N LEU A 8 6.48 20.74 -9.82
CA LEU A 8 6.71 19.73 -8.77
C LEU A 8 6.19 20.15 -7.38
N GLU A 9 5.70 21.37 -7.25
CA GLU A 9 4.98 21.80 -6.04
C GLU A 9 3.59 21.15 -5.92
N THR A 10 3.05 20.66 -7.04
CA THR A 10 1.72 20.05 -7.11
C THR A 10 1.75 18.57 -7.51
N PHE A 11 2.87 18.07 -8.03
CA PHE A 11 3.04 16.70 -8.48
C PHE A 11 4.25 16.05 -7.81
N ASP A 12 4.07 14.82 -7.32
CA ASP A 12 5.18 14.02 -6.83
C ASP A 12 6.07 13.57 -8.01
N PHE A 13 7.37 13.86 -7.91
CA PHE A 13 8.32 13.54 -8.98
C PHE A 13 8.47 12.03 -9.22
N LEU A 14 8.40 11.21 -8.16
CA LEU A 14 8.47 9.75 -8.30
C LEU A 14 7.23 9.22 -9.01
N GLU A 15 6.03 9.73 -8.70
CA GLU A 15 4.81 9.35 -9.43
C GLU A 15 4.91 9.69 -10.92
N LEU A 16 5.45 10.87 -11.26
CA LEU A 16 5.70 11.26 -12.64
C LEU A 16 6.69 10.31 -13.34
N LEU A 17 7.80 9.98 -12.67
CA LEU A 17 8.80 9.07 -13.23
C LEU A 17 8.25 7.65 -13.40
N VAL A 18 7.42 7.18 -12.46
CA VAL A 18 6.69 5.91 -12.53
C VAL A 18 5.76 5.89 -13.74
N MET A 19 4.95 6.93 -13.91
CA MET A 19 4.01 7.03 -15.03
C MET A 19 4.73 6.96 -16.38
N LEU A 20 5.85 7.67 -16.52
CA LEU A 20 6.66 7.64 -17.75
C LEU A 20 7.28 6.25 -17.99
N ALA A 21 7.77 5.61 -16.93
CA ALA A 21 8.38 4.29 -17.01
C ALA A 21 7.36 3.19 -17.38
N GLU A 22 6.21 3.16 -16.72
CA GLU A 22 5.12 2.21 -16.99
C GLU A 22 4.55 2.39 -18.41
N GLY A 23 4.44 3.64 -18.87
CA GLY A 23 4.09 3.98 -20.24
C GLY A 23 5.17 3.67 -21.28
N ARG A 24 6.29 3.07 -20.86
CA ARG A 24 7.47 2.74 -21.70
C ARG A 24 7.96 3.91 -22.54
N ARG A 25 7.85 5.13 -21.97
CA ARG A 25 8.14 6.36 -22.69
C ARG A 25 9.65 6.46 -22.95
N THR A 26 9.98 6.94 -24.14
CA THR A 26 11.36 7.25 -24.54
C THR A 26 11.49 8.75 -24.72
N GLY A 27 12.50 9.36 -24.10
CA GLY A 27 12.65 10.82 -24.09
C GLY A 27 13.43 11.32 -22.88
N VAL A 28 13.36 12.63 -22.65
CA VAL A 28 14.00 13.28 -21.49
C VAL A 28 12.97 14.05 -20.67
N LEU A 29 12.90 13.74 -19.38
CA LEU A 29 12.20 14.53 -18.38
C LEU A 29 13.18 15.58 -17.83
N ARG A 30 12.87 16.86 -18.07
CA ARG A 30 13.63 18.01 -17.60
C ARG A 30 12.90 18.66 -16.45
N VAL A 31 13.63 19.04 -15.39
CA VAL A 31 13.12 19.89 -14.30
C VAL A 31 13.97 21.15 -14.25
N PHE A 32 13.34 22.30 -14.47
CA PHE A 32 13.97 23.60 -14.57
C PHE A 32 13.97 24.32 -13.22
N ARG A 33 15.18 24.63 -12.73
CA ARG A 33 15.50 25.41 -11.52
C ARG A 33 16.83 26.16 -11.71
N GLU A 34 17.50 26.54 -10.63
CA GLU A 34 18.86 27.11 -10.66
C GLU A 34 19.84 26.23 -11.46
N HIS A 35 19.74 24.91 -11.26
CA HIS A 35 20.35 23.92 -12.14
C HIS A 35 19.26 23.06 -12.79
N GLU A 36 19.49 22.62 -14.02
CA GLU A 36 18.57 21.71 -14.70
C GLU A 36 18.83 20.28 -14.23
N PHE A 37 17.77 19.59 -13.83
CA PHE A 37 17.78 18.15 -13.68
C PHE A 37 17.27 17.49 -14.96
N GLN A 38 17.91 16.41 -15.39
CA GLN A 38 17.52 15.61 -16.55
C GLN A 38 17.43 14.13 -16.19
N ALA A 39 16.30 13.51 -16.49
CA ALA A 39 16.13 12.06 -16.48
C ALA A 39 15.83 11.56 -17.89
N TRP A 40 16.74 10.76 -18.45
CA TRP A 40 16.61 10.18 -19.77
C TRP A 40 16.05 8.77 -19.66
N LEU A 41 14.97 8.51 -20.41
CA LEU A 41 14.26 7.24 -20.40
C LEU A 41 14.29 6.59 -21.78
N ARG A 42 14.33 5.26 -21.82
CA ARG A 42 14.16 4.45 -23.04
C ARG A 42 13.42 3.16 -22.70
N ASP A 43 12.28 2.94 -23.34
CA ASP A 43 11.42 1.76 -23.14
C ASP A 43 11.13 1.46 -21.65
N GLY A 44 10.90 2.52 -20.87
CA GLY A 44 10.60 2.41 -19.43
C GLY A 44 11.82 2.26 -18.51
N ARG A 45 13.03 2.32 -19.04
CA ARG A 45 14.29 2.18 -18.30
C ARG A 45 15.01 3.52 -18.17
N ILE A 46 15.73 3.71 -17.07
CA ILE A 46 16.53 4.92 -16.82
C ILE A 46 17.90 4.74 -17.50
N MET A 47 18.18 5.62 -18.46
CA MET A 47 19.39 5.59 -19.27
C MET A 47 20.45 6.59 -18.82
N HIS A 48 20.02 7.69 -18.20
CA HIS A 48 20.90 8.72 -17.66
C HIS A 48 20.14 9.61 -16.68
N LEU A 49 20.82 10.04 -15.62
CA LEU A 49 20.34 11.04 -14.66
C LEU A 49 21.43 12.10 -14.47
N GLN A 50 21.08 13.38 -14.51
CA GLN A 50 22.01 14.47 -14.28
C GLN A 50 21.35 15.62 -13.53
N PHE A 51 22.07 16.25 -12.61
CA PHE A 51 21.68 17.48 -11.95
C PHE A 51 22.91 18.35 -11.65
N GLY A 52 23.17 19.33 -12.51
CA GLY A 52 24.46 20.03 -12.50
C GLY A 52 25.62 19.05 -12.73
N GLU A 53 26.57 19.02 -11.78
CA GLU A 53 27.72 18.10 -11.79
C GLU A 53 27.40 16.70 -11.27
N LEU A 54 26.23 16.50 -10.64
CA LEU A 54 25.83 15.20 -10.13
C LEU A 54 25.30 14.34 -11.27
N VAL A 55 25.72 13.07 -11.32
CA VAL A 55 25.29 12.09 -12.32
C VAL A 55 24.81 10.82 -11.61
N GLY A 56 23.79 10.18 -12.17
CA GLY A 56 23.24 8.93 -11.65
C GLY A 56 22.33 9.13 -10.42
N VAL A 57 22.31 8.16 -9.52
CA VAL A 57 21.47 8.17 -8.31
C VAL A 57 21.68 9.43 -7.45
N PRO A 58 22.91 9.95 -7.24
CA PRO A 58 23.12 11.21 -6.51
C PRO A 58 22.34 12.41 -7.09
N ALA A 59 22.17 12.47 -8.41
CA ALA A 59 21.38 13.54 -9.05
C ALA A 59 19.90 13.44 -8.65
N LEU A 60 19.35 12.22 -8.60
CA LEU A 60 17.98 11.98 -8.15
C LEU A 60 17.81 12.27 -6.66
N VAL A 61 18.77 11.88 -5.81
CA VAL A 61 18.76 12.21 -4.37
C VAL A 61 18.69 13.72 -4.17
N ALA A 62 19.52 14.48 -4.89
CA ALA A 62 19.55 15.94 -4.80
C ALA A 62 18.20 16.55 -5.22
N LEU A 63 17.56 16.04 -6.28
CA LEU A 63 16.24 16.51 -6.70
C LEU A 63 15.14 16.19 -5.66
N LEU A 64 15.13 14.98 -5.11
CA LEU A 64 14.12 14.50 -4.17
C LEU A 64 14.26 15.09 -2.77
N SER A 65 15.46 15.58 -2.41
CA SER A 65 15.70 16.30 -1.15
C SER A 65 14.99 17.66 -1.12
N ASP A 66 14.75 18.26 -2.28
CA ASP A 66 14.07 19.54 -2.42
C ASP A 66 13.20 19.52 -3.69
N PRO A 67 12.00 18.93 -3.70
CA PRO A 67 11.21 18.74 -4.92
C PRO A 67 10.42 20.01 -5.32
N ARG A 68 11.04 20.94 -6.06
CA ARG A 68 10.44 22.17 -6.62
C ARG A 68 10.62 22.33 -8.15
N GLY A 69 10.19 23.45 -8.72
CA GLY A 69 10.46 23.81 -10.11
C GLY A 69 9.46 23.27 -11.13
N HIS A 70 9.66 23.68 -12.38
CA HIS A 70 8.79 23.33 -13.51
C HIS A 70 9.37 22.15 -14.26
N PHE A 71 8.52 21.28 -14.80
CA PHE A 71 9.00 20.15 -15.58
C PHE A 71 8.41 20.11 -16.99
N ASN A 72 9.14 19.45 -17.89
CA ASN A 72 8.73 19.15 -19.25
C ASN A 72 9.27 17.78 -19.67
N PHE A 73 8.48 17.02 -20.44
CA PHE A 73 8.95 15.78 -21.04
C PHE A 73 9.05 15.95 -22.55
N ASP A 74 10.27 15.86 -23.08
CA ASP A 74 10.53 15.90 -24.52
C ASP A 74 10.63 14.45 -25.05
N GLU A 75 9.62 14.04 -25.81
CA GLU A 75 9.48 12.68 -26.35
C GLU A 75 10.47 12.37 -27.47
N ASN A 76 10.78 11.08 -27.62
CA ASN A 76 11.56 10.49 -28.72
C ASN A 76 13.01 10.99 -28.82
N LEU A 77 13.54 11.56 -27.75
CA LEU A 77 14.95 11.90 -27.62
C LEU A 77 15.73 10.75 -26.98
N LEU A 78 16.94 10.52 -27.48
CA LEU A 78 17.88 9.54 -26.94
C LEU A 78 19.12 10.27 -26.41
N HIS A 79 19.60 9.83 -25.24
CA HIS A 79 20.86 10.36 -24.72
C HIS A 79 22.02 9.87 -25.62
N PRO A 80 22.94 10.75 -26.05
CA PRO A 80 23.99 10.38 -26.99
C PRO A 80 25.02 9.40 -26.42
N ALA A 81 25.25 9.44 -25.10
CA ALA A 81 26.18 8.55 -24.40
C ALA A 81 25.60 8.16 -23.02
N PRO A 82 24.61 7.25 -22.96
CA PRO A 82 23.99 6.87 -21.70
C PRO A 82 25.01 6.18 -20.79
N LEU A 83 24.91 6.43 -19.49
CA LEU A 83 25.82 5.88 -18.47
C LEU A 83 25.13 4.85 -17.57
N MET A 84 23.84 4.63 -17.78
CA MET A 84 22.99 3.77 -16.97
C MET A 84 22.14 2.89 -17.87
N ASP A 85 21.67 1.77 -17.33
CA ASP A 85 20.62 0.94 -17.92
C ASP A 85 19.91 0.17 -16.80
N HIS A 86 19.04 0.86 -16.07
CA HIS A 86 18.38 0.32 -14.88
C HIS A 86 16.86 0.46 -14.92
N GLN A 87 16.16 -0.41 -14.21
CA GLN A 87 14.72 -0.22 -13.97
C GLN A 87 14.52 1.04 -13.11
N MET A 88 13.43 1.76 -13.38
CA MET A 88 13.11 2.97 -12.63
C MET A 88 12.91 2.69 -11.14
N GLU A 89 12.28 1.57 -10.78
CA GLU A 89 12.05 1.23 -9.38
C GLU A 89 13.34 0.93 -8.60
N ASP A 90 14.32 0.27 -9.22
CA ASP A 90 15.61 0.01 -8.59
C ASP A 90 16.35 1.33 -8.30
N VAL A 91 16.37 2.23 -9.28
CA VAL A 91 16.99 3.57 -9.15
C VAL A 91 16.29 4.41 -8.09
N ALA A 92 14.95 4.35 -8.04
CA ALA A 92 14.17 5.07 -7.05
C ALA A 92 14.40 4.52 -5.63
N LEU A 93 14.43 3.19 -5.46
CA LEU A 93 14.73 2.56 -4.16
C LEU A 93 16.12 2.92 -3.64
N GLU A 94 17.13 2.92 -4.53
CA GLU A 94 18.50 3.32 -4.18
C GLU A 94 18.56 4.80 -3.77
N ALA A 95 17.92 5.69 -4.52
CA ALA A 95 17.86 7.11 -4.17
C ALA A 95 17.16 7.32 -2.81
N LEU A 96 16.02 6.65 -2.60
CA LEU A 96 15.27 6.75 -1.35
C LEU A 96 16.03 6.16 -0.16
N ALA A 97 16.99 5.25 -0.36
CA ALA A 97 17.86 4.73 0.70
C ALA A 97 18.76 5.81 1.30
N SER A 98 19.08 6.85 0.52
CA SER A 98 19.94 7.97 0.93
C SER A 98 19.17 9.15 1.52
N LEU A 99 17.84 9.09 1.55
CA LEU A 99 16.98 10.15 2.08
C LEU A 99 16.49 9.79 3.49
N PRO A 100 16.13 10.80 4.31
CA PRO A 100 15.49 10.57 5.59
C PRO A 100 14.21 9.73 5.41
N VAL A 101 14.07 8.70 6.23
CA VAL A 101 12.88 7.84 6.23
C VAL A 101 11.71 8.66 6.73
N PRO A 102 10.65 8.89 5.94
CA PRO A 102 9.45 9.54 6.43
C PRO A 102 8.78 8.65 7.49
N ASP A 103 8.09 9.27 8.44
CA ASP A 103 7.31 8.50 9.40
C ASP A 103 6.21 7.72 8.70
N LEU A 104 6.12 6.43 9.02
CA LEU A 104 5.06 5.56 8.54
C LEU A 104 3.73 5.99 9.16
N VAL A 105 2.90 6.68 8.38
CA VAL A 105 1.53 7.04 8.78
C VAL A 105 0.68 5.77 9.00
N LEU A 106 0.95 4.72 8.21
CA LEU A 106 0.30 3.42 8.31
C LEU A 106 0.94 2.57 9.42
N GLN A 107 0.17 2.27 10.46
CA GLN A 107 0.62 1.48 11.61
C GLN A 107 0.02 0.06 11.66
N GLY A 108 -1.13 -0.15 11.02
CA GLY A 108 -1.83 -1.45 11.00
C GLY A 108 -1.34 -2.40 9.90
N PRO A 109 -2.07 -3.52 9.67
CA PRO A 109 -1.81 -4.40 8.54
C PRO A 109 -1.90 -3.63 7.20
N ALA A 110 -0.92 -3.85 6.35
CA ALA A 110 -0.86 -3.28 5.01
C ALA A 110 -0.87 -4.39 3.95
N ARG A 111 -0.99 -3.99 2.68
CA ARG A 111 -0.76 -4.85 1.54
C ARG A 111 0.08 -4.13 0.50
N ILE A 112 0.74 -4.92 -0.34
CA ILE A 112 1.41 -4.39 -1.53
C ILE A 112 0.36 -3.96 -2.55
N ALA A 113 0.45 -2.70 -3.01
CA ALA A 113 -0.50 -2.11 -3.94
C ALA A 113 -0.34 -2.66 -5.37
N ALA A 114 0.92 -2.86 -5.79
CA ALA A 114 1.32 -3.37 -7.10
C ALA A 114 2.32 -4.54 -6.95
N PRO A 115 1.83 -5.77 -6.66
CA PRO A 115 2.68 -6.94 -6.41
C PRO A 115 3.62 -7.28 -7.57
N GLU A 116 3.16 -7.11 -8.80
CA GLU A 116 3.94 -7.33 -10.02
C GLU A 116 5.11 -6.35 -10.17
N ARG A 117 4.99 -5.12 -9.66
CA ARG A 117 6.10 -4.16 -9.62
C ARG A 117 7.13 -4.57 -8.58
N VAL A 118 6.67 -4.87 -7.37
CA VAL A 118 7.54 -5.36 -6.29
C VAL A 118 8.28 -6.64 -6.70
N ALA A 119 7.63 -7.56 -7.40
CA ALA A 119 8.25 -8.81 -7.85
C ALA A 119 9.38 -8.63 -8.89
N ARG A 120 9.45 -7.49 -9.58
CA ARG A 120 10.50 -7.20 -10.58
C ARG A 120 11.73 -6.50 -10.00
N MET A 121 11.63 -6.01 -8.77
CA MET A 121 12.71 -5.32 -8.07
C MET A 121 13.69 -6.32 -7.46
N SER A 122 14.92 -5.86 -7.27
CA SER A 122 15.96 -6.67 -6.62
C SER A 122 15.88 -6.52 -5.10
N TRP A 123 15.67 -7.63 -4.39
CA TRP A 123 15.56 -7.65 -2.93
C TRP A 123 16.68 -8.47 -2.29
N SER A 124 17.15 -8.02 -1.13
CA SER A 124 17.93 -8.88 -0.24
C SER A 124 17.03 -9.89 0.48
N LEU A 125 17.60 -11.00 0.96
CA LEU A 125 16.88 -12.01 1.75
C LEU A 125 16.13 -11.41 2.95
N ARG A 126 16.69 -10.36 3.57
CA ARG A 126 16.04 -9.68 4.70
C ARG A 126 14.83 -8.88 4.23
N GLU A 127 14.94 -8.16 3.12
CA GLU A 127 13.82 -7.40 2.55
C GLU A 127 12.70 -8.33 2.07
N GLU A 128 13.04 -9.47 1.45
CA GLU A 128 12.07 -10.51 1.09
C GLU A 128 11.30 -11.04 2.32
N ASN A 129 11.99 -11.24 3.45
CA ASN A 129 11.33 -11.65 4.69
C ASN A 129 10.35 -10.57 5.19
N VAL A 130 10.73 -9.30 5.15
CA VAL A 130 9.82 -8.19 5.52
C VAL A 130 8.61 -8.14 4.58
N LEU A 131 8.81 -8.29 3.27
CA LEU A 131 7.72 -8.34 2.29
C LEU A 131 6.78 -9.53 2.55
N ARG A 132 7.32 -10.69 2.94
CA ARG A 132 6.53 -11.87 3.31
C ARG A 132 5.68 -11.63 4.55
N GLU A 133 6.24 -10.97 5.58
CA GLU A 133 5.51 -10.59 6.78
C GLU A 133 4.39 -9.58 6.50
N VAL A 134 4.65 -8.59 5.63
CA VAL A 134 3.60 -7.67 5.15
C VAL A 134 2.49 -8.44 4.44
N ALA A 135 2.84 -9.40 3.57
CA ALA A 135 1.86 -10.24 2.88
C ALA A 135 1.05 -11.12 3.84
N ALA A 136 1.69 -11.64 4.89
CA ALA A 136 1.06 -12.36 5.99
C ALA A 136 0.14 -11.46 6.86
N GLY A 137 0.22 -10.14 6.69
CA GLY A 137 -0.60 -9.16 7.38
C GLY A 137 -0.07 -8.77 8.76
N THR A 138 1.22 -9.01 9.03
CA THR A 138 1.89 -8.49 10.23
C THR A 138 1.77 -6.95 10.26
N PRO A 139 1.34 -6.35 11.38
CA PRO A 139 1.18 -4.90 11.48
C PRO A 139 2.49 -4.15 11.20
N LEU A 140 2.40 -3.03 10.45
CA LEU A 140 3.59 -2.24 10.13
C LEU A 140 4.26 -1.65 11.39
N SER A 141 3.50 -1.35 12.45
CA SER A 141 4.03 -0.89 13.73
C SER A 141 4.97 -1.92 14.40
N GLN A 142 4.68 -3.21 14.25
CA GLN A 142 5.50 -4.30 14.76
C GLN A 142 6.76 -4.46 13.90
N LEU A 143 6.61 -4.48 12.58
CA LEU A 143 7.75 -4.60 11.67
C LEU A 143 8.71 -3.42 11.78
N SER A 144 8.19 -2.21 12.00
CA SER A 144 8.97 -0.97 12.11
C SER A 144 9.81 -0.88 13.40
N GLN A 145 9.70 -1.84 14.32
CA GLN A 145 10.62 -1.96 15.45
C GLN A 145 12.05 -2.29 15.00
N ASP A 146 12.19 -3.00 13.87
CA ASP A 146 13.48 -3.17 13.20
C ASP A 146 13.79 -1.94 12.33
N PRO A 147 14.89 -1.20 12.59
CA PRO A 147 15.24 -0.02 11.81
C PRO A 147 15.38 -0.27 10.31
N GLN A 148 15.87 -1.46 9.90
CA GLN A 148 16.03 -1.79 8.48
C GLN A 148 14.68 -2.07 7.82
N ALA A 149 13.78 -2.76 8.52
CA ALA A 149 12.41 -2.94 8.05
C ALA A 149 11.67 -1.59 7.97
N ARG A 150 11.83 -0.72 8.97
CA ARG A 150 11.26 0.64 8.95
C ARG A 150 11.74 1.44 7.74
N GLN A 151 13.03 1.38 7.42
CA GLN A 151 13.60 2.00 6.22
C GLN A 151 12.92 1.47 4.96
N LEU A 152 12.88 0.15 4.77
CA LEU A 152 12.23 -0.46 3.61
C LEU A 152 10.76 -0.05 3.49
N LEU A 153 10.00 -0.17 4.57
CA LEU A 153 8.57 0.17 4.61
C LEU A 153 8.34 1.66 4.28
N GLY A 154 9.17 2.56 4.81
CA GLY A 154 9.11 3.99 4.46
C GLY A 154 9.36 4.24 2.98
N ARG A 155 10.34 3.54 2.36
CA ARG A 155 10.60 3.64 0.91
C ARG A 155 9.42 3.12 0.09
N LEU A 156 8.87 1.97 0.45
CA LEU A 156 7.71 1.40 -0.24
C LEU A 156 6.47 2.30 -0.12
N ALA A 157 6.26 2.93 1.05
CA ALA A 157 5.17 3.90 1.24
C ALA A 157 5.35 5.13 0.33
N ARG A 158 6.57 5.66 0.23
CA ARG A 158 6.88 6.82 -0.63
C ARG A 158 6.75 6.51 -2.12
N LEU A 159 6.93 5.25 -2.53
CA LEU A 159 6.66 4.78 -3.89
C LEU A 159 5.17 4.46 -4.15
N GLY A 160 4.28 4.66 -3.17
CA GLY A 160 2.87 4.28 -3.28
C GLY A 160 2.64 2.77 -3.34
N LEU A 161 3.62 1.96 -2.95
CA LEU A 161 3.57 0.50 -3.02
C LEU A 161 2.97 -0.14 -1.76
N LEU A 162 2.77 0.64 -0.69
CA LEU A 162 2.05 0.21 0.51
C LEU A 162 0.70 0.91 0.62
N VAL A 163 -0.34 0.11 0.79
CA VAL A 163 -1.68 0.62 1.09
C VAL A 163 -2.25 -0.09 2.30
N ALA A 164 -3.08 0.61 3.07
CA ALA A 164 -3.80 0.03 4.20
C ALA A 164 -4.59 -1.20 3.73
N ARG A 165 -4.48 -2.30 4.48
CA ARG A 165 -5.29 -3.47 4.20
C ARG A 165 -6.70 -3.22 4.71
N ARG A 166 -7.65 -3.03 3.79
CA ARG A 166 -9.06 -2.88 4.15
C ARG A 166 -9.65 -4.25 4.43
N SER A 167 -10.12 -4.49 5.64
CA SER A 167 -10.92 -5.66 5.93
C SER A 167 -12.28 -5.55 5.22
N ARG A 168 -12.67 -6.60 4.50
CA ARG A 168 -13.96 -6.61 3.82
C ARG A 168 -15.10 -6.57 4.84
N VAL A 169 -16.14 -5.79 4.57
CA VAL A 169 -17.38 -5.85 5.36
C VAL A 169 -18.25 -6.98 4.79
N ALA A 170 -18.75 -7.87 5.64
CA ALA A 170 -19.77 -8.84 5.26
C ALA A 170 -21.14 -8.31 5.65
N ARG A 171 -22.11 -8.41 4.73
CA ARG A 171 -23.52 -8.20 5.06
C ARG A 171 -24.11 -9.53 5.47
N LEU A 172 -24.51 -9.66 6.73
CA LEU A 172 -25.06 -10.89 7.30
C LEU A 172 -26.49 -10.66 7.78
N THR A 173 -27.27 -11.74 7.84
CA THR A 173 -28.59 -11.71 8.48
C THR A 173 -28.49 -12.33 9.86
N VAL A 174 -28.99 -11.66 10.89
CA VAL A 174 -29.00 -12.21 12.25
C VAL A 174 -29.98 -13.37 12.32
N ALA A 175 -29.56 -14.48 12.92
CA ALA A 175 -30.44 -15.59 13.25
C ALA A 175 -30.10 -16.10 14.65
N MET A 176 -31.07 -16.72 15.31
CA MET A 176 -30.88 -17.26 16.66
C MET A 176 -30.24 -18.66 16.60
N THR A 177 -29.36 -18.97 17.54
CA THR A 177 -28.86 -20.33 17.79
C THR A 177 -28.92 -20.66 19.27
N HIS A 178 -29.04 -21.95 19.60
CA HIS A 178 -28.93 -22.48 20.97
C HIS A 178 -27.72 -23.39 21.16
N GLU A 179 -26.88 -23.54 20.12
CA GLU A 179 -25.73 -24.46 20.11
C GLU A 179 -24.50 -23.89 20.82
N VAL A 180 -24.45 -22.58 21.03
CA VAL A 180 -23.33 -21.85 21.64
C VAL A 180 -23.82 -20.90 22.72
N GLN A 181 -22.93 -20.50 23.63
CA GLN A 181 -23.20 -19.50 24.66
C GLN A 181 -22.13 -18.42 24.66
N GLY A 182 -22.55 -17.17 24.82
CA GLY A 182 -21.68 -16.00 24.94
C GLY A 182 -20.87 -15.65 23.69
N VAL A 183 -21.01 -16.40 22.59
CA VAL A 183 -20.26 -16.26 21.34
C VAL A 183 -21.18 -16.37 20.14
N GLY A 184 -20.96 -15.55 19.12
CA GLY A 184 -21.65 -15.63 17.84
C GLY A 184 -21.00 -16.64 16.89
N VAL A 185 -21.75 -17.13 15.92
CA VAL A 185 -21.24 -18.04 14.88
C VAL A 185 -21.28 -17.36 13.54
N VAL A 186 -20.15 -17.37 12.84
CA VAL A 186 -19.99 -16.84 11.48
C VAL A 186 -19.47 -17.95 10.57
N ASN A 187 -19.78 -17.87 9.28
CA ASN A 187 -19.29 -18.86 8.33
C ASN A 187 -17.76 -18.90 8.30
N GLU A 188 -17.19 -20.10 8.35
CA GLU A 188 -15.74 -20.29 8.40
C GLU A 188 -15.02 -19.69 7.18
N SER A 189 -15.64 -19.68 6.01
CA SER A 189 -15.06 -19.04 4.81
C SER A 189 -14.94 -17.52 4.95
N ILE A 190 -15.87 -16.88 5.67
CA ILE A 190 -15.83 -15.43 5.97
C ILE A 190 -14.72 -15.16 6.98
N LEU A 191 -14.65 -15.93 8.07
CA LEU A 191 -13.58 -15.78 9.05
C LEU A 191 -12.20 -16.05 8.45
N ARG A 192 -12.07 -17.02 7.54
CA ARG A 192 -10.82 -17.29 6.81
C ARG A 192 -10.42 -16.08 5.96
N ARG A 193 -11.33 -15.52 5.17
CA ARG A 193 -11.06 -14.32 4.37
C ARG A 193 -10.69 -13.12 5.24
N TRP A 194 -11.36 -12.93 6.38
CA TRP A 194 -11.00 -11.86 7.31
C TRP A 194 -9.66 -12.09 7.99
N ARG A 195 -9.32 -13.34 8.34
CA ARG A 195 -7.99 -13.68 8.85
C ARG A 195 -6.90 -13.38 7.83
N GLU A 196 -7.16 -13.70 6.56
CA GLU A 196 -6.29 -13.30 5.45
C GLU A 196 -6.21 -11.76 5.40
N ASP A 197 -7.34 -11.05 5.42
CA ASP A 197 -7.39 -9.58 5.34
C ASP A 197 -6.75 -8.85 6.53
N VAL A 198 -6.76 -9.40 7.74
CA VAL A 198 -6.26 -8.72 8.95
C VAL A 198 -4.90 -9.28 9.39
N GLY A 199 -4.49 -10.45 8.89
CA GLY A 199 -3.21 -11.08 9.22
C GLY A 199 -3.10 -11.67 10.62
N LYS A 200 -4.20 -11.73 11.37
CA LYS A 200 -4.27 -12.30 12.72
C LYS A 200 -5.54 -13.14 12.89
N HIS A 201 -5.59 -13.94 13.94
CA HIS A 201 -6.81 -14.67 14.30
C HIS A 201 -7.95 -13.69 14.66
N VAL A 202 -9.14 -13.92 14.09
CA VAL A 202 -10.33 -13.09 14.32
C VAL A 202 -11.20 -13.76 15.38
N SER A 203 -11.10 -13.28 16.62
CA SER A 203 -11.94 -13.74 17.74
C SER A 203 -13.13 -12.82 18.01
N HIS A 204 -13.12 -11.60 17.47
CA HIS A 204 -14.17 -10.61 17.65
C HIS A 204 -14.48 -9.91 16.33
N VAL A 205 -15.73 -9.49 16.18
CA VAL A 205 -16.20 -8.68 15.06
C VAL A 205 -16.96 -7.47 15.56
N ALA A 206 -16.87 -6.38 14.80
CA ALA A 206 -17.76 -5.24 14.94
C ALA A 206 -19.00 -5.49 14.08
N VAL A 207 -20.16 -5.46 14.71
CA VAL A 207 -21.47 -5.61 14.09
C VAL A 207 -22.15 -4.25 14.14
N ARG A 208 -22.36 -3.63 12.97
CA ARG A 208 -23.19 -2.44 12.85
C ARG A 208 -24.62 -2.86 12.58
N ASP A 209 -25.52 -2.51 13.49
CA ASP A 209 -26.94 -2.82 13.38
C ASP A 209 -27.68 -1.90 12.40
N THR A 210 -28.99 -2.10 12.28
CA THR A 210 -29.87 -1.35 11.36
C THR A 210 -30.06 0.11 11.78
N VAL A 211 -29.87 0.43 13.07
CA VAL A 211 -29.96 1.78 13.64
C VAL A 211 -28.61 2.51 13.51
N GLY A 212 -27.54 1.77 13.29
CA GLY A 212 -26.20 2.26 13.05
C GLY A 212 -25.26 2.15 14.25
N GLU A 213 -25.72 1.56 15.36
CA GLU A 213 -24.90 1.29 16.54
C GLU A 213 -23.93 0.14 16.25
N VAL A 214 -22.74 0.22 16.85
CA VAL A 214 -21.65 -0.75 16.61
C VAL A 214 -21.39 -1.57 17.87
N HIS A 215 -21.65 -2.87 17.77
CA HIS A 215 -21.48 -3.84 18.83
C HIS A 215 -20.22 -4.68 18.61
N SER A 216 -19.44 -4.91 19.66
CA SER A 216 -18.35 -5.90 19.64
C SER A 216 -18.88 -7.26 20.05
N VAL A 217 -18.75 -8.25 19.16
CA VAL A 217 -19.26 -9.60 19.38
C VAL A 217 -18.12 -10.61 19.25
N PRO A 218 -17.85 -11.44 20.27
CA PRO A 218 -16.94 -12.57 20.12
C PRO A 218 -17.53 -13.59 19.14
N VAL A 219 -16.70 -14.19 18.28
CA VAL A 219 -17.18 -15.11 17.24
C VAL A 219 -16.34 -16.38 17.11
N VAL A 220 -17.00 -17.44 16.68
CA VAL A 220 -16.40 -18.71 16.23
C VAL A 220 -16.86 -19.07 14.82
N GLY A 221 -16.08 -19.91 14.15
CA GLY A 221 -16.37 -20.38 12.79
C GLY A 221 -17.25 -21.61 12.79
N SER A 222 -18.24 -21.66 11.90
CA SER A 222 -18.94 -22.89 11.55
C SER A 222 -19.22 -22.96 10.04
N ALA A 223 -19.16 -24.15 9.46
CA ALA A 223 -19.54 -24.35 8.07
C ALA A 223 -21.05 -24.12 7.83
N SER A 224 -21.90 -24.28 8.87
CA SER A 224 -23.37 -24.21 8.76
C SER A 224 -23.93 -22.79 8.66
N ALA A 225 -23.16 -21.77 9.04
CA ALA A 225 -23.67 -20.40 9.22
C ALA A 225 -23.88 -19.61 7.92
N ALA A 226 -23.60 -20.17 6.73
CA ALA A 226 -23.83 -19.53 5.42
C ALA A 226 -23.61 -17.99 5.38
N ALA A 227 -24.65 -17.19 5.08
CA ALA A 227 -24.64 -15.72 5.13
C ALA A 227 -25.33 -15.16 6.39
N LEU A 228 -25.32 -15.93 7.48
CA LEU A 228 -25.93 -15.61 8.75
C LEU A 228 -24.88 -15.23 9.80
N LEU A 229 -25.30 -14.39 10.73
CA LEU A 229 -24.64 -14.22 12.02
C LEU A 229 -25.53 -14.91 13.05
N LEU A 230 -25.14 -16.11 13.50
CA LEU A 230 -25.91 -16.83 14.50
C LEU A 230 -25.57 -16.28 15.88
N LEU A 231 -26.56 -15.78 16.61
CA LEU A 231 -26.39 -15.25 17.96
C LEU A 231 -27.21 -16.07 18.96
N PRO A 232 -26.65 -16.38 20.14
CA PRO A 232 -27.43 -16.92 21.22
C PRO A 232 -28.30 -15.84 21.87
N PRO A 233 -29.41 -16.21 22.54
CA PRO A 233 -30.41 -15.27 23.05
C PRO A 233 -29.82 -14.15 23.93
N GLU A 234 -28.83 -14.46 24.75
CA GLU A 234 -28.17 -13.49 25.62
C GLU A 234 -27.39 -12.42 24.85
N LEU A 235 -26.79 -12.77 23.70
CA LEU A 235 -26.11 -11.80 22.84
C LEU A 235 -27.13 -10.95 22.08
N MET A 236 -28.23 -11.54 21.63
CA MET A 236 -29.33 -10.78 21.01
C MET A 236 -29.92 -9.76 21.97
N LEU A 237 -30.17 -10.14 23.22
CA LEU A 237 -30.67 -9.23 24.27
C LEU A 237 -29.68 -8.10 24.58
N ARG A 238 -28.38 -8.41 24.69
CA ARG A 238 -27.36 -7.40 25.01
C ARG A 238 -27.17 -6.39 23.88
N THR A 239 -27.27 -6.84 22.63
CA THR A 239 -27.06 -6.02 21.44
C THR A 239 -28.35 -5.43 20.88
N GLN A 240 -29.51 -5.83 21.40
CA GLN A 240 -30.84 -5.47 20.90
C GLN A 240 -31.07 -5.85 19.43
N MET A 241 -30.32 -6.84 18.91
CA MET A 241 -30.47 -7.35 17.55
C MET A 241 -31.54 -8.44 17.49
N HIS A 242 -32.32 -8.44 16.42
CA HIS A 242 -33.43 -9.36 16.21
C HIS A 242 -33.14 -10.31 15.04
N ALA A 243 -33.75 -11.49 15.08
CA ALA A 243 -33.64 -12.44 13.97
C ALA A 243 -34.28 -11.82 12.71
N GLY A 244 -33.55 -11.88 11.60
CA GLY A 244 -33.92 -11.23 10.34
C GLY A 244 -33.23 -9.88 10.10
N ASP A 245 -32.56 -9.29 11.10
CA ASP A 245 -31.86 -8.03 10.92
C ASP A 245 -30.68 -8.18 9.94
N ALA A 246 -30.62 -7.28 8.95
CA ALA A 246 -29.50 -7.18 8.03
C ALA A 246 -28.41 -6.28 8.62
N VAL A 247 -27.30 -6.88 9.03
CA VAL A 247 -26.20 -6.21 9.73
C VAL A 247 -24.94 -6.16 8.89
N LEU A 248 -24.10 -5.15 9.15
CA LEU A 248 -22.76 -5.04 8.54
C LEU A 248 -21.72 -5.49 9.54
N VAL A 249 -20.94 -6.51 9.18
CA VAL A 249 -19.98 -7.16 10.07
C VAL A 249 -18.58 -7.00 9.51
N ARG A 250 -17.63 -6.62 10.36
CA ARG A 250 -16.20 -6.53 10.00
C ARG A 250 -15.32 -7.09 11.13
N PRO A 251 -14.13 -7.61 10.84
CA PRO A 251 -13.22 -8.10 11.86
C PRO A 251 -12.62 -6.95 12.67
N LEU A 252 -12.30 -7.23 13.94
CA LEU A 252 -11.58 -6.36 14.88
C LEU A 252 -10.10 -6.76 15.04
#